data_AF-F3GN73-F1
#
_entry.id   AF-F3GN73-F1
#
_cell.length_a   1.000
_cell.length_b   1.000
_cell.length_c   1.000
_cell.angle_alpha   90.00
_cell.angle_beta   90.00
_cell.angle_gamma   90.00
#
_symmetry.space_group_name_H-M   'P 1'
#
loop_
_entity.id
_entity.type
_entity.pdbx_description
1 polymer ?
#
loop_
_entity_poly.entity_id
_entity_poly.type
_entity_poly.pdbx_seq_one_letter_code
_entity_poly.pdbx_strand_id
1 'polypeptide(L)'
;LTVAASRRHSSPEQEHLLAGLSNGLGHLQLTNIGSSLKFCLLAEGAADCYPRLAPTSQWDTAAAQGVLEGAGGEVLQLDGQPFSYPARESLLNP
;
A
#
# COMPACT_ATOMS: atom_id res chain seq x y z
N LEU A 1 6.57 -6.63 12.26
CA LEU A 1 5.87 -5.87 11.21
C LEU A 1 5.96 -6.64 9.90
N THR A 2 4.81 -7.05 9.37
CA THR A 2 4.64 -7.71 8.08
C THR A 2 4.26 -6.67 7.03
N VAL A 3 5.12 -6.47 6.06
CA VAL A 3 4.94 -5.50 4.98
C VAL A 3 4.60 -6.24 3.69
N ALA A 4 3.46 -5.93 3.11
CA ALA A 4 3.05 -6.44 1.81
C ALA A 4 3.69 -5.58 0.71
N ALA A 5 4.84 -5.99 0.17
CA ALA A 5 5.55 -5.26 -0.88
C ALA A 5 6.10 -6.22 -1.95
N SER A 6 6.15 -5.76 -3.20
CA SER A 6 6.71 -6.59 -4.28
C SER A 6 8.22 -6.44 -4.36
N ARG A 7 8.95 -7.55 -4.35
CA ARG A 7 10.40 -7.58 -4.60
C ARG A 7 10.78 -7.64 -6.08
N ARG A 8 9.85 -8.04 -6.96
CA ARG A 8 10.12 -8.25 -8.40
C ARG A 8 10.05 -6.96 -9.22
N HIS A 9 9.47 -5.90 -8.66
CA HIS A 9 9.37 -4.57 -9.24
C HIS A 9 9.80 -3.52 -8.20
N SER A 10 10.92 -3.80 -7.52
CA SER A 10 11.51 -2.88 -6.55
C SER A 10 11.94 -1.58 -7.23
N SER A 11 11.78 -0.45 -6.55
CA SER A 11 12.33 0.85 -6.95
C SER A 11 13.28 1.37 -5.86
N PRO A 12 14.21 2.28 -6.17
CA PRO A 12 15.10 2.89 -5.18
C PRO A 12 14.34 3.52 -4.00
N GLU A 13 13.18 4.15 -4.28
CA GLU A 13 12.32 4.77 -3.27
C GLU A 13 11.71 3.71 -2.34
N GLN A 14 11.27 2.57 -2.90
CA GLN A 14 10.75 1.47 -2.10
C GLN A 14 11.83 0.87 -1.20
N GLU A 15 13.05 0.70 -1.72
CA GLU A 15 14.19 0.20 -0.94
C GLU A 15 14.55 1.16 0.19
N HIS A 16 14.57 2.46 -0.10
CA HIS A 16 14.82 3.49 0.91
C HIS A 16 13.75 3.49 2.01
N LEU A 17 12.48 3.37 1.63
CA LEU A 17 11.37 3.27 2.59
C LEU A 17 11.50 2.01 3.46
N LEU A 18 11.74 0.85 2.86
CA LEU A 18 11.90 -0.41 3.60
C LEU A 18 13.10 -0.37 4.54
N ALA A 19 14.22 0.26 4.13
CA ALA A 19 15.37 0.47 5.00
C ALA A 19 15.04 1.40 6.17
N GLY A 20 14.33 2.52 5.91
CA GLY A 20 13.87 3.44 6.96
C GLY A 20 12.95 2.77 7.97
N LEU A 21 11.96 2.02 7.49
CA LEU A 21 11.05 1.23 8.34
C LEU A 21 11.81 0.18 9.15
N SER A 22 12.78 -0.53 8.53
CA SER A 22 13.58 -1.53 9.22
C SER A 22 14.45 -0.92 10.34
N ASN A 23 14.97 0.30 10.13
CA ASN A 23 15.77 1.00 11.12
C ASN A 23 14.92 1.50 12.30
N GLY A 24 13.70 1.97 12.04
CA GLY A 24 12.82 2.53 13.08
C GLY A 24 12.01 1.48 13.85
N LEU A 25 11.60 0.39 13.18
CA LEU A 25 10.65 -0.61 13.70
C LEU A 25 11.26 -2.01 13.87
N GLY A 26 12.53 -2.18 13.49
CA GLY A 26 13.24 -3.46 13.55
C GLY A 26 12.94 -4.36 12.35
N HIS A 27 13.12 -5.66 12.52
CA HIS A 27 13.06 -6.62 11.42
C HIS A 27 11.68 -6.65 10.71
N LEU A 28 11.69 -6.46 9.39
CA LEU A 28 10.50 -6.50 8.54
C LEU A 28 10.31 -7.88 7.89
N GLN A 29 9.10 -8.43 7.96
CA GLN A 29 8.73 -9.60 7.17
C GLN A 29 8.08 -9.14 5.86
N LEU A 30 8.62 -9.58 4.71
CA LEU A 30 8.12 -9.17 3.39
C LEU A 30 7.29 -10.26 2.73
N THR A 31 6.00 -9.99 2.51
CA THR A 31 5.08 -10.88 1.80
C THR A 31 4.88 -10.40 0.36
N ASN A 32 5.18 -11.27 -0.62
CA ASN A 32 5.06 -10.96 -2.04
C ASN A 32 3.80 -11.60 -2.63
N ILE A 33 2.83 -10.78 -3.03
CA ILE A 33 1.57 -11.20 -3.67
C ILE A 33 1.18 -10.23 -4.80
N GLY A 34 0.21 -10.60 -5.64
CA GLY A 34 -0.35 -9.73 -6.70
C GLY A 34 -0.88 -8.39 -6.15
N SER A 35 -0.98 -7.35 -7.00
CA SER A 35 -1.26 -5.97 -6.55
C SER A 35 -2.55 -5.83 -5.74
N SER A 36 -3.67 -6.29 -6.28
CA SER A 36 -5.00 -6.18 -5.66
C SER A 36 -5.16 -7.05 -4.41
N LEU A 37 -4.45 -8.17 -4.32
CA LEU A 37 -4.53 -9.08 -3.16
C LEU A 37 -3.85 -8.51 -1.91
N LYS A 38 -2.98 -7.49 -2.02
CA LYS A 38 -2.33 -6.87 -0.86
C LYS A 38 -3.33 -6.17 0.07
N PHE A 39 -4.40 -5.60 -0.49
CA PHE A 39 -5.49 -5.05 0.30
C PHE A 39 -6.24 -6.13 1.07
N CYS A 40 -6.47 -7.29 0.46
CA CYS A 40 -7.11 -8.42 1.14
C CYS A 40 -6.25 -8.92 2.30
N LEU A 41 -4.92 -9.02 2.13
CA LEU A 41 -4.00 -9.38 3.22
C LEU A 41 -4.08 -8.42 4.41
N LEU A 42 -4.22 -7.12 4.14
CA LEU A 42 -4.42 -6.12 5.19
C LEU A 42 -5.78 -6.28 5.87
N ALA A 43 -6.84 -6.41 5.07
CA ALA A 43 -8.21 -6.53 5.56
C ALA A 43 -8.44 -7.79 6.41
N GLU A 44 -7.72 -8.88 6.15
CA GLU A 44 -7.78 -10.11 6.94
C GLU A 44 -6.78 -10.15 8.12
N GLY A 45 -5.94 -9.12 8.27
CA GLY A 45 -4.92 -9.04 9.32
C GLY A 45 -3.67 -9.89 9.08
N ALA A 46 -3.43 -10.37 7.85
CA ALA A 46 -2.24 -11.12 7.46
C ALA A 46 -1.04 -10.23 7.08
N ALA A 47 -1.25 -8.92 6.93
CA ALA A 47 -0.20 -7.91 6.77
C ALA A 47 -0.52 -6.68 7.62
N ASP A 48 0.51 -5.93 8.01
CA ASP A 48 0.38 -4.72 8.83
C ASP A 48 0.38 -3.45 7.97
N CYS A 49 1.17 -3.41 6.87
CA CYS A 49 1.16 -2.26 5.96
C CYS A 49 1.50 -2.63 4.51
N TYR A 50 1.02 -1.80 3.57
CA TYR A 50 1.30 -1.89 2.14
C TYR A 50 1.71 -0.51 1.59
N PRO A 51 3.01 -0.17 1.58
CA PRO A 51 3.45 1.03 0.90
C PRO A 51 3.43 0.85 -0.62
N ARG A 52 2.84 1.81 -1.33
CA ARG A 52 2.80 1.85 -2.79
C ARG A 52 3.30 3.20 -3.30
N LEU A 53 4.52 3.21 -3.85
CA LEU A 53 5.19 4.42 -4.37
C LEU A 53 5.21 4.51 -5.90
N ALA A 54 4.88 3.40 -6.59
CA ALA A 54 4.76 3.38 -8.04
C ALA A 54 3.32 3.71 -8.46
N PRO A 55 3.13 4.38 -9.61
CA PRO A 55 1.80 4.77 -10.09
C PRO A 55 0.80 3.60 -10.09
N THR A 56 -0.44 3.94 -9.76
CA THR A 56 -1.63 3.09 -9.89
C THR A 56 -2.73 3.92 -10.52
N SER A 57 -3.75 3.29 -11.07
CA SER A 57 -4.97 3.98 -11.46
C SER A 57 -6.00 3.93 -10.34
N GLN A 58 -6.95 4.86 -10.36
CA GLN A 58 -8.07 4.89 -9.39
C GLN A 58 -8.81 3.55 -9.34
N TRP A 59 -9.06 2.93 -10.50
CA TRP A 59 -9.73 1.63 -10.60
C TRP A 59 -8.91 0.46 -10.03
N ASP A 60 -7.58 0.58 -9.90
CA ASP A 60 -6.73 -0.48 -9.33
C ASP A 60 -6.88 -0.57 -7.79
N THR A 61 -7.42 0.49 -7.17
CA THR A 61 -7.33 0.72 -5.72
C THR A 61 -8.68 1.02 -5.07
N ALA A 62 -9.61 1.71 -5.74
CA ALA A 62 -10.86 2.19 -5.14
C ALA A 62 -11.73 1.08 -4.52
N ALA A 63 -11.97 -0.01 -5.25
CA ALA A 63 -12.77 -1.12 -4.72
C ALA A 63 -12.08 -1.80 -3.53
N ALA A 64 -10.75 -1.95 -3.61
CA ALA A 64 -9.96 -2.62 -2.58
C ALA A 64 -9.81 -1.77 -1.31
N GLN A 65 -9.72 -0.45 -1.46
CA GLN A 65 -9.80 0.51 -0.35
C GLN A 65 -11.13 0.38 0.38
N GLY A 66 -12.26 0.33 -0.34
CA GLY A 66 -13.58 0.16 0.30
C GLY A 66 -13.69 -1.13 1.12
N VAL A 67 -13.07 -2.23 0.67
CA VAL A 67 -13.00 -3.49 1.45
C VAL A 67 -12.13 -3.31 2.69
N LEU A 68 -10.94 -2.72 2.55
CA LEU A 68 -10.01 -2.51 3.66
C LEU A 68 -10.60 -1.59 4.74
N GLU A 69 -11.20 -0.48 4.34
CA GLU A 69 -11.86 0.46 5.25
C GLU A 69 -13.08 -0.17 5.92
N GLY A 70 -13.85 -0.98 5.19
CA GLY A 70 -14.94 -1.79 5.77
C GLY A 70 -14.46 -2.82 6.81
N ALA A 71 -13.21 -3.26 6.71
CA ALA A 71 -12.55 -4.13 7.69
C ALA A 71 -11.87 -3.35 8.84
N GLY A 72 -11.94 -2.01 8.83
CA GLY A 72 -11.35 -1.14 9.86
C GLY A 72 -9.91 -0.70 9.58
N GLY A 73 -9.38 -0.95 8.38
CA GLY A 73 -8.10 -0.40 7.92
C GLY A 73 -8.25 1.00 7.31
N GLU A 74 -7.12 1.59 6.90
CA GLU A 74 -7.09 2.93 6.30
C GLU A 74 -6.14 2.96 5.11
N VAL A 75 -6.44 3.82 4.14
CA VAL A 75 -5.54 4.14 3.03
C VAL A 75 -5.19 5.61 3.11
N LEU A 76 -3.89 5.90 3.21
CA LEU A 76 -3.39 7.24 3.43
C LEU A 76 -2.47 7.67 2.27
N GLN A 77 -2.46 8.98 2.03
CA GLN A 77 -1.44 9.65 1.26
C GLN A 77 -0.14 9.74 2.06
N LEU A 78 0.99 10.05 1.40
CA LEU A 78 2.30 10.16 2.05
C LEU A 78 2.39 11.28 3.10
N ASP A 79 1.49 12.26 3.02
CA ASP A 79 1.34 13.34 4.01
C ASP A 79 0.44 12.95 5.21
N GLY A 80 -0.05 11.70 5.23
CA GLY A 80 -0.92 11.17 6.27
C GLY A 80 -2.40 11.50 6.12
N GLN A 81 -2.81 12.20 5.06
CA GLN A 81 -4.22 12.47 4.81
C GLN A 81 -4.94 11.24 4.25
N PRO A 82 -6.24 11.05 4.51
CA PRO A 82 -7.04 10.01 3.87
C PRO A 82 -6.92 10.06 2.34
N PHE A 83 -6.76 8.89 1.73
CA PHE A 83 -6.68 8.77 0.28
C PHE A 83 -8.08 8.89 -0.34
N SER A 84 -8.22 9.68 -1.41
CA SER A 84 -9.51 9.93 -2.06
C SER A 84 -9.43 9.86 -3.59
N TYR A 85 -10.58 9.67 -4.22
CA TYR A 85 -10.72 9.50 -5.68
C TYR A 85 -11.52 10.66 -6.29
N PRO A 86 -10.93 11.86 -6.45
CA PRO A 86 -11.64 13.00 -7.05
C PRO A 86 -11.91 12.75 -8.54
N ALA A 87 -13.02 13.33 -9.03
CA ALA A 87 -13.31 13.35 -10.47
C ALA A 87 -12.34 14.29 -11.20
N ARG A 88 -11.68 13.78 -12.25
CA ARG A 88 -10.65 14.47 -13.04
C ARG A 88 -10.37 13.71 -14.34
N GLU A 89 -9.67 14.34 -15.27
CA GLU A 89 -9.32 13.74 -16.58
C GLU A 89 -8.32 12.58 -16.45
N SER A 90 -7.27 12.75 -15.65
CA SER A 90 -6.28 11.69 -15.41
C SER A 90 -6.79 10.73 -14.35
N LEU A 91 -6.72 9.43 -14.62
CA LEU A 91 -7.12 8.39 -13.67
C LEU A 91 -5.94 7.79 -12.92
N LEU A 92 -4.72 8.32 -13.08
CA LEU A 92 -3.55 7.90 -12.31
C LEU A 92 -3.54 8.52 -10.92
N ASN A 93 -3.47 7.71 -9.88
CA ASN A 93 -3.33 8.14 -8.50
C ASN A 93 -2.09 9.05 -8.31
N PRO A 94 -2.19 10.08 -7.44
CA PRO A 94 -1.08 10.96 -7.12
C PRO A 94 0.08 10.24 -6.44
#